data_AF-A0A7J2YDR4-F1
#
_entry.id   AF-A0A7J2YDR4-F1
#
_cell.length_a   1.000
_cell.length_b   1.000
_cell.length_c   1.000
_cell.angle_alpha   90.00
_cell.angle_beta   90.00
_cell.angle_gamma   90.00
#
_symmetry.space_group_name_H-M   'P 1'
#
loop_
_entity.id
_entity.type
_entity.pdbx_description
1 polymer ?
#
loop_
_entity_poly.entity_id
_entity_poly.type
_entity_poly.pdbx_seq_one_letter_code
_entity_poly.pdbx_strand_id
1 'polypeptide(L)'
;MSKKRRLALIAIAAATFIVTYSFGAETQMSENDAEKLKKEFAEQVKDMDAIGIFLNNFRIAATMFIPALGVVVGLVSAYSTGMVFNAITQTTPQLADLSPLIILATPFGVMEVFSYGLAMSQSGILINAIAHKRSLRPMLKPTLTQLGIVAAVLLVGAFIEFYMIKTFEPELETIQTI
;
A
#
# COMPACT_ATOMS: atom_id res chain seq x y z
N MET A 1 -26.74 -2.88 2.90
CA MET A 1 -26.06 -2.76 1.58
C MET A 1 -25.86 -4.16 1.00
N SER A 2 -26.08 -4.37 -0.30
CA SER A 2 -25.88 -5.70 -0.90
C SER A 2 -24.39 -6.06 -1.00
N LYS A 3 -24.07 -7.37 -1.02
CA LYS A 3 -22.69 -7.88 -1.17
C LYS A 3 -22.04 -7.36 -2.47
N LYS A 4 -22.79 -7.35 -3.57
CA LYS A 4 -22.33 -6.85 -4.88
C LYS A 4 -21.87 -5.39 -4.82
N ARG A 5 -22.67 -4.52 -4.18
CA ARG A 5 -22.31 -3.10 -4.03
C ARG A 5 -21.07 -2.92 -3.17
N ARG A 6 -20.89 -3.72 -2.12
CA ARG A 6 -19.69 -3.66 -1.29
C ARG A 6 -18.44 -4.07 -2.07
N LEU A 7 -18.52 -5.15 -2.85
CA LEU A 7 -17.40 -5.59 -3.68
C LEU A 7 -17.04 -4.54 -4.75
N ALA A 8 -18.05 -3.92 -5.37
CA ALA A 8 -17.82 -2.83 -6.31
C ALA A 8 -17.10 -1.63 -5.67
N LEU A 9 -17.46 -1.24 -4.45
CA LEU A 9 -16.78 -0.16 -3.73
C LEU A 9 -15.32 -0.49 -3.40
N ILE A 10 -15.04 -1.75 -3.03
CA ILE A 10 -13.66 -2.21 -2.79
C ILE A 10 -12.86 -2.13 -4.10
N ALA A 11 -13.42 -2.63 -5.20
CA ALA A 11 -12.76 -2.60 -6.51
C ALA A 11 -12.51 -1.16 -6.99
N ILE A 12 -13.47 -0.25 -6.82
CA ILE A 12 -13.30 1.18 -7.15
C ILE A 12 -12.20 1.81 -6.28
N ALA A 13 -12.18 1.53 -4.98
CA ALA A 13 -11.16 2.06 -4.09
C ALA A 13 -9.76 1.53 -4.44
N ALA A 14 -9.64 0.22 -4.74
CA ALA A 14 -8.40 -0.40 -5.19
C ALA A 14 -7.93 0.18 -6.54
N ALA A 15 -8.83 0.34 -7.51
CA ALA A 15 -8.51 0.97 -8.79
C ALA A 15 -8.07 2.42 -8.61
N THR A 16 -8.72 3.16 -7.70
CA THR A 16 -8.33 4.54 -7.35
C THR A 16 -6.92 4.55 -6.74
N PHE A 17 -6.62 3.62 -5.83
CA PHE A 17 -5.28 3.47 -5.26
C PHE A 17 -4.23 3.22 -6.35
N ILE A 18 -4.46 2.27 -7.26
CA ILE A 18 -3.54 1.96 -8.36
C ILE A 18 -3.31 3.19 -9.24
N VAL A 19 -4.37 3.91 -9.63
CA VAL A 19 -4.25 5.13 -10.45
C VAL A 19 -3.46 6.22 -9.73
N THR A 20 -3.72 6.44 -8.44
CA THR A 20 -2.98 7.43 -7.64
C THR A 20 -1.52 7.05 -7.47
N TYR A 21 -1.22 5.76 -7.30
CA TYR A 21 0.14 5.25 -7.31
C TYR A 21 0.84 5.51 -8.64
N SER A 22 0.20 5.22 -9.77
CA SER A 22 0.75 5.48 -11.09
C SER A 22 1.07 6.96 -11.31
N PHE A 23 0.22 7.87 -10.85
CA PHE A 23 0.53 9.32 -10.88
C PHE A 23 1.76 9.69 -10.04
N GLY A 24 1.92 9.12 -8.85
CA GLY A 24 3.13 9.30 -8.05
C GLY A 24 4.37 8.77 -8.77
N ALA A 25 4.24 7.62 -9.45
CA ALA A 25 5.31 6.98 -10.19
C ALA A 25 5.79 7.75 -11.44
N GLU A 26 4.96 8.65 -11.97
CA GLU A 26 5.28 9.48 -13.15
C GLU A 26 5.60 10.94 -12.78
N THR A 27 5.57 11.28 -11.49
CA THR A 27 5.79 12.67 -11.04
C THR A 27 7.22 13.12 -11.34
N GLN A 28 7.38 14.29 -11.96
CA GLN A 28 8.70 14.83 -12.22
C GLN A 28 9.40 15.21 -10.91
N MET A 29 10.66 14.80 -10.78
CA MET A 29 11.47 15.01 -9.57
C MET A 29 12.90 15.33 -10.00
N SER A 30 13.59 16.17 -9.22
CA SER A 30 15.01 16.43 -9.46
C SER A 30 15.85 15.22 -9.02
N GLU A 31 17.02 15.02 -9.62
CA GLU A 31 17.92 13.94 -9.22
C GLU A 31 18.30 14.01 -7.73
N ASN A 32 18.50 15.22 -7.20
CA ASN A 32 18.77 15.44 -5.77
C ASN A 32 17.59 15.01 -4.87
N ASP A 33 16.36 15.32 -5.26
CA ASP A 33 15.17 14.92 -4.50
C ASP A 33 14.93 13.40 -4.59
N ALA A 34 15.21 12.81 -5.77
CA ALA A 34 15.12 11.38 -5.99
C ALA A 34 16.10 10.60 -5.09
N GLU A 35 17.37 11.01 -5.08
CA GLU A 35 18.38 10.41 -4.20
C GLU A 35 18.03 10.56 -2.72
N LYS A 36 17.53 11.73 -2.32
CA LYS A 36 17.08 11.97 -0.95
C LYS A 36 15.92 11.05 -0.56
N LEU A 37 14.88 10.96 -1.40
CA LEU A 37 13.71 10.13 -1.13
C LEU A 37 14.07 8.64 -1.10
N LYS A 38 14.91 8.18 -2.04
CA LYS A 38 15.45 6.81 -2.03
C LYS A 38 16.20 6.50 -0.75
N LYS A 39 17.05 7.43 -0.28
CA LYS A 39 17.82 7.24 0.97
C LYS A 39 16.91 7.20 2.19
N GLU A 40 15.95 8.12 2.31
CA GLU A 40 14.96 8.13 3.40
C GLU A 40 14.16 6.83 3.43
N PHE A 41 13.73 6.34 2.27
CA PHE A 41 13.06 5.05 2.16
C PHE A 41 13.96 3.89 2.57
N ALA A 42 15.20 3.85 2.08
CA ALA A 42 16.17 2.81 2.43
C ALA A 42 16.46 2.77 3.93
N GLU A 43 16.57 3.92 4.59
CA GLU A 43 16.72 4.02 6.05
C GLU A 43 15.46 3.55 6.79
N GLN A 44 14.26 3.83 6.27
CA GLN A 44 12.99 3.41 6.87
C GLN A 44 12.82 1.88 6.83
N VAL A 45 13.25 1.22 5.75
CA VAL A 45 13.12 -0.23 5.58
C VAL A 45 14.36 -1.01 6.04
N LYS A 46 15.43 -0.30 6.43
CA LYS A 46 16.66 -0.92 6.92
C LYS A 46 16.38 -1.79 8.14
N ASP A 47 16.86 -3.03 8.11
CA ASP A 47 16.73 -4.01 9.20
C ASP A 47 15.26 -4.36 9.56
N MET A 48 14.29 -4.05 8.69
CA MET A 48 12.90 -4.45 8.90
C MET A 48 12.73 -5.97 8.72
N ASP A 49 12.32 -6.64 9.79
CA ASP A 49 11.84 -8.01 9.72
C ASP A 49 10.38 -8.07 9.22
N ALA A 50 9.86 -9.28 9.00
CA ALA A 50 8.47 -9.49 8.58
C ALA A 50 7.45 -8.80 9.51
N ILE A 51 7.73 -8.72 10.81
CA ILE A 51 6.84 -8.07 11.78
C ILE A 51 6.89 -6.55 11.61
N GLY A 52 8.05 -5.96 11.35
CA GLY A 52 8.22 -4.55 11.01
C GLY A 52 7.43 -4.16 9.76
N ILE A 53 7.54 -4.96 8.68
CA ILE A 53 6.79 -4.77 7.43
C ILE A 53 5.27 -4.82 7.70
N PHE A 54 4.83 -5.82 8.47
CA PHE A 54 3.42 -5.96 8.84
C PHE A 54 2.94 -4.74 9.65
N LEU A 55 3.65 -4.35 10.71
CA LEU A 55 3.23 -3.26 11.59
C LEU A 55 3.18 -1.93 10.85
N ASN A 56 4.13 -1.67 9.94
CA ASN A 56 4.14 -0.46 9.12
C ASN A 56 2.86 -0.35 8.27
N ASN A 57 2.56 -1.39 7.49
CA ASN A 57 1.41 -1.41 6.60
C ASN A 57 0.08 -1.49 7.36
N PHE A 58 0.02 -2.26 8.44
CA PHE A 58 -1.19 -2.38 9.26
C PHE A 58 -1.53 -1.07 9.96
N ARG A 59 -0.54 -0.31 10.46
CA ARG A 59 -0.78 1.03 11.04
C ARG A 59 -1.42 1.96 10.01
N ILE A 60 -0.86 2.01 8.80
CA ILE A 60 -1.39 2.80 7.69
C ILE A 60 -2.81 2.34 7.35
N ALA A 61 -3.04 1.05 7.13
CA ALA A 61 -4.36 0.48 6.86
C ALA A 61 -5.40 0.76 7.96
N ALA A 62 -5.00 0.67 9.22
CA ALA A 62 -5.89 0.89 10.36
C ALA A 62 -6.40 2.34 10.38
N THR A 63 -5.53 3.32 10.10
CA THR A 63 -5.95 4.73 9.96
C THR A 63 -6.91 4.92 8.78
N MET A 64 -6.81 4.08 7.74
CA MET A 64 -7.74 4.11 6.60
C MET A 64 -9.17 3.69 6.95
N PHE A 65 -9.45 3.20 8.16
CA PHE A 65 -10.84 2.95 8.61
C PHE A 65 -11.51 4.20 9.22
N ILE A 66 -10.78 5.29 9.44
CA ILE A 66 -11.34 6.52 9.99
C ILE A 66 -12.22 7.19 8.91
N PRO A 67 -13.47 7.58 9.21
CA PRO A 67 -14.37 8.20 8.22
C PRO A 67 -13.76 9.46 7.61
N ALA A 68 -13.87 9.60 6.28
CA ALA A 68 -13.26 10.65 5.45
C ALA A 68 -11.73 10.63 5.41
N LEU A 69 -11.08 10.68 6.58
CA LEU A 69 -9.63 10.69 6.71
C LEU A 69 -8.99 9.48 6.02
N GLY A 70 -9.63 8.31 6.12
CA GLY A 70 -9.04 7.10 5.60
C GLY A 70 -8.94 7.03 4.08
N VAL A 71 -9.84 7.70 3.36
CA VAL A 71 -9.70 7.86 1.90
C VAL A 71 -8.49 8.75 1.60
N VAL A 72 -8.33 9.86 2.32
CA VAL A 72 -7.19 10.78 2.13
C VAL A 72 -5.87 10.07 2.43
N VAL A 73 -5.78 9.34 3.55
CA VAL A 73 -4.58 8.56 3.89
C VAL A 73 -4.27 7.55 2.80
N GLY A 74 -5.26 6.82 2.30
CA GLY A 74 -5.04 5.86 1.21
C GLY A 74 -4.49 6.48 -0.07
N LEU A 75 -5.00 7.66 -0.46
CA LEU A 75 -4.49 8.39 -1.62
C LEU A 75 -3.06 8.91 -1.41
N VAL A 76 -2.78 9.47 -0.23
CA VAL A 76 -1.43 9.94 0.11
C VAL A 76 -0.45 8.78 0.13
N SER A 77 -0.80 7.66 0.76
CA SER A 77 0.02 6.45 0.78
C SER A 77 0.28 5.94 -0.64
N ALA A 78 -0.74 5.83 -1.49
CA ALA A 78 -0.56 5.41 -2.89
C ALA A 78 0.42 6.31 -3.64
N TYR A 79 0.20 7.62 -3.57
CA TYR A 79 1.04 8.61 -4.25
C TYR A 79 2.49 8.57 -3.74
N SER A 80 2.68 8.52 -2.42
CA SER A 80 4.00 8.43 -1.80
C SER A 80 4.74 7.14 -2.18
N THR A 81 4.05 5.99 -2.24
CA THR A 81 4.67 4.74 -2.70
C THR A 81 5.07 4.84 -4.17
N GLY A 82 4.25 5.48 -5.01
CA GLY A 82 4.60 5.74 -6.41
C GLY A 82 5.83 6.64 -6.54
N MET A 83 5.90 7.71 -5.76
CA MET A 83 7.08 8.61 -5.70
C MET A 83 8.36 7.86 -5.30
N VAL A 84 8.27 6.95 -4.33
CA VAL A 84 9.41 6.10 -3.94
C VAL A 84 9.84 5.17 -5.09
N PHE A 85 8.90 4.54 -5.79
CA PHE A 85 9.21 3.73 -6.97
C PHE A 85 9.98 4.57 -8.02
N ASN A 86 9.47 5.75 -8.32
CA ASN A 86 10.07 6.68 -9.26
C ASN A 86 11.48 7.11 -8.83
N ALA A 87 11.68 7.43 -7.55
CA ALA A 87 13.00 7.73 -7.00
C ALA A 87 14.00 6.59 -7.24
N ILE A 88 13.56 5.35 -7.01
CA ILE A 88 14.40 4.15 -7.19
C ILE A 88 14.75 3.95 -8.66
N THR A 89 13.79 4.04 -9.59
CA THR A 89 14.04 3.80 -11.02
C THR A 89 14.83 4.91 -11.68
N GLN A 90 14.64 6.18 -11.28
CA GLN A 90 15.42 7.31 -11.78
C GLN A 90 16.91 7.22 -11.39
N THR A 91 17.19 6.72 -10.18
CA THR A 91 18.56 6.68 -9.61
C THR A 91 19.23 5.32 -9.77
N THR A 92 18.60 4.37 -10.46
CA THR A 92 19.11 3.01 -10.65
C THR A 92 18.98 2.64 -12.12
N PRO A 93 20.03 2.85 -12.95
CA PRO A 93 19.96 2.68 -14.40
C PRO A 93 19.40 1.32 -14.87
N GLN A 94 19.64 0.25 -14.11
CA GLN A 94 19.16 -1.10 -14.41
C GLN A 94 17.64 -1.25 -14.29
N LEU A 95 16.96 -0.33 -13.60
CA LEU A 95 15.53 -0.37 -13.31
C LEU A 95 14.74 0.70 -14.10
N ALA A 96 15.41 1.51 -14.93
CA ALA A 96 14.81 2.67 -15.60
C ALA A 96 13.60 2.32 -16.49
N ASP A 97 13.61 1.14 -17.11
CA ASP A 97 12.54 0.68 -18.01
C ASP A 97 11.45 -0.14 -17.32
N LEU A 98 11.51 -0.31 -15.98
CA LEU A 98 10.50 -1.09 -15.27
C LEU A 98 9.17 -0.35 -15.19
N SER A 99 8.10 -1.07 -15.54
CA SER A 99 6.74 -0.56 -15.33
C SER A 99 6.46 -0.40 -13.82
N PRO A 100 5.93 0.75 -13.37
CA PRO A 100 5.52 0.93 -11.97
C PRO A 100 4.57 -0.14 -11.45
N LEU A 101 3.74 -0.71 -12.34
CA LEU A 101 2.74 -1.72 -11.98
C LEU A 101 3.37 -3.05 -11.55
N ILE A 102 4.64 -3.31 -11.85
CA ILE A 102 5.30 -4.57 -11.49
C ILE A 102 5.35 -4.76 -9.98
N ILE A 103 5.56 -3.69 -9.21
CA ILE A 103 5.56 -3.73 -7.74
C ILE A 103 4.17 -4.08 -7.20
N LEU A 104 3.12 -3.49 -7.77
CA LEU A 104 1.74 -3.79 -7.36
C LEU A 104 1.28 -5.18 -7.81
N ALA A 105 1.95 -5.79 -8.79
CA ALA A 105 1.68 -7.15 -9.26
C ALA A 105 2.40 -8.23 -8.42
N THR A 106 3.32 -7.86 -7.52
CA THR A 106 3.92 -8.81 -6.58
C THR A 106 2.86 -9.41 -5.65
N PRO A 107 3.08 -10.61 -5.08
CA PRO A 107 2.15 -11.18 -4.11
C PRO A 107 1.82 -10.24 -2.96
N PHE A 108 2.84 -9.53 -2.43
CA PHE A 108 2.66 -8.52 -1.38
C PHE A 108 1.87 -7.31 -1.89
N GLY A 109 2.24 -6.75 -3.05
CA GLY A 109 1.56 -5.61 -3.66
C GLY A 109 0.06 -5.86 -3.91
N VAL A 110 -0.31 -7.05 -4.39
CA VAL A 110 -1.72 -7.43 -4.58
C VAL A 110 -2.47 -7.48 -3.24
N MET A 111 -1.84 -8.04 -2.20
CA MET A 111 -2.41 -8.09 -0.85
C MET A 111 -2.56 -6.69 -0.22
N GLU A 112 -1.60 -5.80 -0.47
CA GLU A 112 -1.64 -4.41 -0.03
C GLU A 112 -2.78 -3.65 -0.71
N VAL A 113 -2.86 -3.68 -2.05
CA VAL A 113 -3.91 -3.02 -2.83
C VAL A 113 -5.29 -3.50 -2.40
N PHE A 114 -5.47 -4.81 -2.18
CA PHE A 114 -6.71 -5.36 -1.65
C PHE A 114 -7.02 -4.80 -0.26
N SER A 115 -6.04 -4.79 0.64
CA SER A 115 -6.20 -4.36 2.03
C SER A 115 -6.54 -2.87 2.14
N TYR A 116 -5.82 -2.02 1.41
CA TYR A 116 -6.05 -0.58 1.38
C TYR A 116 -7.34 -0.23 0.66
N GLY A 117 -7.66 -0.88 -0.47
CA GLY A 117 -8.95 -0.73 -1.14
C GLY A 117 -10.13 -1.10 -0.21
N LEU A 118 -10.00 -2.17 0.57
CA LEU A 118 -11.00 -2.57 1.55
C LEU A 118 -11.15 -1.53 2.67
N ALA A 119 -10.05 -1.02 3.22
CA ALA A 119 -10.07 -0.01 4.28
C ALA A 119 -10.63 1.34 3.80
N MET A 120 -10.13 1.86 2.67
CA MET A 120 -10.63 3.09 2.01
C MET A 120 -12.13 2.99 1.70
N SER A 121 -12.58 1.85 1.16
CA SER A 121 -14.01 1.65 0.89
C SER A 121 -14.84 1.73 2.17
N GLN A 122 -14.33 1.21 3.29
CA GLN A 122 -15.02 1.25 4.57
C GLN A 122 -15.06 2.68 5.14
N SER A 123 -13.98 3.46 5.01
CA SER A 123 -13.99 4.90 5.33
C SER A 123 -15.06 5.64 4.55
N GLY A 124 -15.14 5.40 3.23
CA GLY A 124 -16.17 5.98 2.35
C GLY A 124 -17.60 5.63 2.77
N ILE A 125 -17.84 4.37 3.15
CA ILE A 125 -19.16 3.92 3.61
C ILE A 125 -19.50 4.60 4.95
N LEU A 126 -18.54 4.70 5.88
CA LEU A 126 -18.75 5.33 7.19
C LEU A 126 -19.02 6.83 7.06
N ILE A 127 -18.25 7.57 6.26
CA ILE A 127 -18.52 9.01 6.06
C ILE A 127 -19.86 9.24 5.38
N ASN A 128 -20.23 8.39 4.41
CA ASN A 128 -21.55 8.47 3.79
C ASN A 128 -22.68 8.23 4.81
N ALA A 129 -22.50 7.33 5.78
CA ALA A 129 -23.47 7.11 6.85
C ALA A 129 -23.58 8.33 7.79
N ILE A 130 -22.45 8.95 8.15
CA ILE A 130 -22.41 10.18 8.96
C ILE A 130 -23.12 11.33 8.24
N ALA A 131 -22.79 11.56 6.96
CA ALA A 131 -23.38 12.63 6.15
C ALA A 131 -24.91 12.50 6.03
N HIS A 132 -25.43 11.28 5.99
CA HIS A 132 -26.86 11.00 5.93
C HIS A 132 -27.50 10.73 7.31
N LYS A 133 -26.82 11.09 8.41
CA LYS A 133 -27.31 10.94 9.80
C LYS A 133 -27.77 9.52 10.15
N ARG A 134 -27.14 8.50 9.57
CA ARG A 134 -27.44 7.09 9.84
C ARG A 134 -26.64 6.61 11.04
N SER A 135 -27.22 5.70 11.83
CA SER A 135 -26.53 5.12 12.99
C SER A 135 -25.30 4.30 12.58
N LEU A 136 -24.17 4.55 13.23
CA LEU A 136 -22.92 3.81 13.02
C LEU A 136 -22.82 2.51 13.85
N ARG A 137 -23.65 2.37 14.89
CA ARG A 137 -23.69 1.17 15.75
C ARG A 137 -23.76 -0.15 14.96
N PRO A 138 -24.67 -0.32 13.97
CA PRO A 138 -24.73 -1.56 13.20
C PRO A 138 -23.51 -1.79 12.29
N MET A 139 -22.70 -0.75 12.05
CA MET A 139 -21.52 -0.81 11.18
C MET A 139 -20.25 -1.16 11.95
N LEU A 140 -20.24 -1.04 13.28
CA LEU A 140 -19.06 -1.31 14.11
C LEU A 140 -18.55 -2.75 13.96
N LYS A 141 -19.44 -3.75 14.11
CA LYS A 141 -19.06 -5.16 13.95
C LYS A 141 -18.46 -5.44 12.56
N PRO A 142 -19.10 -5.07 11.44
CA PRO A 142 -18.51 -5.20 10.11
C PRO A 142 -17.15 -4.50 9.94
N THR A 143 -16.99 -3.28 10.49
CA THR A 143 -15.72 -2.53 10.45
C THR A 143 -14.60 -3.30 11.17
N LEU A 144 -14.87 -3.81 12.38
CA LEU A 144 -13.88 -4.57 13.15
C LEU A 144 -13.53 -5.90 12.47
N THR A 145 -14.51 -6.59 11.88
CA THR A 145 -14.25 -7.81 11.09
C THR A 145 -13.36 -7.50 9.89
N GLN A 146 -13.61 -6.40 9.18
CA GLN A 146 -12.77 -5.97 8.06
C GLN A 146 -11.35 -5.61 8.49
N LEU A 147 -11.20 -4.91 9.62
CA LEU A 147 -9.89 -4.60 10.18
C LEU A 147 -9.11 -5.88 10.50
N GLY A 148 -9.77 -6.91 11.06
CA GLY A 148 -9.16 -8.22 11.30
C GLY A 148 -8.76 -8.95 10.02
N ILE A 149 -9.58 -8.88 8.96
CA ILE A 149 -9.23 -9.44 7.64
C ILE A 149 -8.00 -8.74 7.06
N VAL A 150 -7.96 -7.41 7.12
CA VAL A 150 -6.81 -6.61 6.67
C VAL A 150 -5.56 -6.97 7.45
N ALA A 151 -5.66 -7.11 8.79
CA ALA A 151 -4.53 -7.53 9.61
C ALA A 151 -3.98 -8.89 9.18
N ALA A 152 -4.85 -9.89 8.97
CA ALA A 152 -4.45 -11.22 8.56
C ALA A 152 -3.80 -11.24 7.17
N VAL A 153 -4.39 -10.54 6.19
CA VAL A 153 -3.86 -10.46 4.83
C VAL A 153 -2.50 -9.77 4.80
N LEU A 154 -2.35 -8.63 5.49
CA LEU A 154 -1.09 -7.90 5.54
C LEU A 154 -0.01 -8.69 6.30
N LEU A 155 -0.37 -9.46 7.33
CA LEU A 155 0.57 -10.31 8.04
C LEU A 155 1.14 -11.39 7.11
N VAL A 156 0.26 -12.11 6.40
CA VAL A 156 0.68 -13.11 5.41
C VAL A 156 1.54 -12.48 4.33
N GLY A 157 1.12 -11.32 3.80
CA GLY A 157 1.88 -10.57 2.81
C GLY A 157 3.28 -10.20 3.32
N ALA A 158 3.40 -9.72 4.55
CA ALA A 158 4.68 -9.31 5.12
C ALA A 158 5.67 -10.48 5.27
N PHE A 159 5.19 -11.67 5.61
CA PHE A 159 6.04 -12.88 5.59
C PHE A 159 6.45 -13.25 4.17
N ILE A 160 5.54 -13.19 3.20
CA ILE A 160 5.88 -13.47 1.79
C ILE A 160 6.96 -12.49 1.30
N GLU A 161 6.79 -11.19 1.55
CA GLU A 161 7.75 -10.15 1.18
C GLU A 161 9.12 -10.40 1.81
N PHE A 162 9.16 -10.66 3.12
CA PHE A 162 10.40 -10.94 3.85
C PHE A 162 11.13 -12.16 3.28
N TYR A 163 10.40 -13.25 2.99
CA TYR A 163 11.00 -14.45 2.38
C TYR A 163 11.46 -14.20 0.94
N MET A 164 10.72 -13.42 0.15
CA MET A 164 11.17 -13.05 -1.20
C MET A 164 12.50 -12.30 -1.11
N ILE A 165 12.58 -11.24 -0.31
CA ILE A 165 13.83 -10.46 -0.13
C ILE A 165 14.98 -11.37 0.32
N LYS A 166 14.77 -12.18 1.37
CA LYS A 166 15.81 -13.08 1.91
C LYS A 166 16.25 -14.18 0.96
N THR A 167 15.37 -14.64 0.06
CA THR A 167 15.70 -15.69 -0.90
C THR A 167 16.52 -15.16 -2.08
N PHE A 168 16.31 -13.89 -2.45
CA PHE A 168 17.03 -13.25 -3.57
C PHE A 168 18.31 -12.49 -3.13
N GLU A 169 18.46 -12.18 -1.84
CA GLU A 169 19.66 -11.55 -1.25
C GLU A 169 20.98 -12.31 -1.57
N PRO A 170 21.06 -13.66 -1.48
CA PRO A 170 22.29 -14.40 -1.76
C PRO A 170 22.69 -14.39 -3.24
N GLU A 171 21.74 -14.34 -4.17
CA GLU A 171 22.03 -14.33 -5.61
C GLU A 171 22.64 -12.99 -6.05
N LEU A 172 22.23 -11.88 -5.44
CA LEU A 172 22.71 -10.53 -5.73
C LEU A 172 24.17 -10.31 -5.28
N GLU A 173 24.58 -10.91 -4.16
CA GLU A 173 25.99 -10.85 -3.71
C GLU A 173 26.90 -11.64 -4.66
N THR A 174 26.47 -12.82 -5.14
CA THR A 174 27.26 -13.60 -6.12
C THR A 174 27.45 -12.90 -7.47
N ILE A 175 26.47 -12.12 -7.92
CA ILE A 175 26.56 -11.38 -9.19
C ILE A 175 27.48 -10.15 -9.06
N GLN A 176 27.61 -9.54 -7.88
CA GLN A 176 28.53 -8.43 -7.63
C GLN A 176 30.00 -8.87 -7.48
N THR A 177 30.25 -10.17 -7.33
CA THR A 177 31.61 -10.76 -7.22
C THR A 177 32.19 -11.32 -8.52
N ILE A 178 31.49 -11.15 -9.66
CA ILE A 178 31.95 -11.54 -11.02
C ILE A 178 32.12 -10.27 -11.85
#